data_AF-A0A2J0LCH7-F1
#
_entry.id   AF-A0A2J0LCH7-F1
#
_cell.length_a   1.000
_cell.length_b   1.000
_cell.length_c   1.000
_cell.angle_alpha   90.00
_cell.angle_beta   90.00
_cell.angle_gamma   90.00
#
_symmetry.space_group_name_H-M   'P 1'
#
loop_
_entity.id
_entity.type
_entity.pdbx_description
1 polymer ?
#
loop_
_entity_poly.entity_id
_entity_poly.type
_entity_poly.pdbx_seq_one_letter_code
_entity_poly.pdbx_strand_id
1 'polypeptide(L)'
;IDAVAAYPYFFRNGKFDSILYRDIIRNSLKAEAKEFEDSIRQSLVIERLREKITAGVSINDEQLRSEFNKRRDTVQLQYLLVTNRDFPQEADFSEEDVKAYFNTHPEEFEAGESVQIQYVWMPFPPEGGVQKQVETKF
;
A
#
# COMPACT_ATOMS: atom_id res chain seq x y z
N ILE A 1 40.83 11.83 12.24
CA ILE A 1 40.93 13.31 12.13
C ILE A 1 40.16 13.79 10.88
N ASP A 2 40.38 13.23 9.69
CA ASP A 2 39.70 13.67 8.45
C ASP A 2 38.16 13.62 8.46
N ALA A 3 37.56 12.69 9.22
CA ALA A 3 36.10 12.56 9.31
C ALA A 3 35.43 13.68 10.14
N VAL A 4 36.11 14.19 11.17
CA VAL A 4 35.61 15.29 12.01
C VAL A 4 35.68 16.62 11.26
N ALA A 5 36.60 16.72 10.28
CA ALA A 5 36.72 17.86 9.37
C ALA A 5 35.54 17.98 8.37
N ALA A 6 34.63 17.00 8.30
CA ALA A 6 33.41 17.09 7.50
C ALA A 6 32.37 18.05 8.08
N TYR A 7 32.51 18.44 9.34
CA TYR A 7 31.59 19.34 10.03
C TYR A 7 32.14 20.78 10.06
N PRO A 8 31.54 21.74 9.32
CA PRO A 8 32.05 23.11 9.22
C PRO A 8 32.10 23.85 10.56
N TYR A 9 31.32 23.41 11.55
CA TYR A 9 31.21 24.02 12.87
C TYR A 9 32.48 23.91 13.73
N PHE A 10 33.43 23.04 13.34
CA PHE A 10 34.74 22.92 14.00
C PHE A 10 35.83 23.78 13.36
N PHE A 11 35.47 24.61 12.38
CA PHE A 11 36.39 25.50 11.68
C PHE A 11 36.23 26.94 12.14
N ARG A 12 37.36 27.63 12.29
CA ARG A 12 37.42 29.09 12.49
C ARG A 12 38.38 29.67 11.45
N ASN A 13 37.94 30.69 10.72
CA ASN A 13 38.71 31.31 9.63
C ASN A 13 39.22 30.29 8.58
N GLY A 14 38.40 29.28 8.26
CA GLY A 14 38.73 28.26 7.26
C GLY A 14 39.77 27.21 7.71
N LYS A 15 40.21 27.24 8.97
CA LYS A 15 41.10 26.22 9.55
C LYS A 15 40.42 25.50 10.69
N PHE A 16 40.73 24.22 10.87
CA PHE A 16 40.22 23.43 11.98
C PHE A 16 40.77 23.99 13.30
N ASP A 17 39.87 24.34 14.22
CA ASP A 17 40.21 24.88 15.53
C ASP A 17 40.03 23.78 16.58
N SER A 18 41.16 23.18 17.00
CA SER A 18 41.15 22.04 17.93
C SER A 18 40.66 22.43 19.33
N ILE A 19 40.74 23.70 19.72
CA ILE A 19 40.25 24.19 21.01
C ILE A 19 38.73 24.31 20.94
N LEU A 20 38.22 24.95 19.89
CA LEU A 20 36.78 25.06 19.63
C LEU A 20 36.11 23.69 19.52
N TYR A 21 36.74 22.74 18.82
CA TYR A 21 36.29 21.35 18.74
C TYR A 21 36.15 20.74 20.14
N ARG A 22 37.21 20.75 20.96
CA ARG A 22 37.19 20.17 22.31
C ARG A 22 36.15 20.83 23.20
N ASP A 23 35.99 22.15 23.10
CA ASP A 23 34.99 22.89 23.86
C ASP A 23 33.57 22.50 23.46
N ILE A 24 33.27 22.35 22.17
CA ILE A 24 31.95 21.93 21.70
C ILE A 24 31.64 20.50 22.13
N ILE A 25 32.57 19.56 21.93
CA ILE A 25 32.32 18.15 22.30
C ILE A 25 32.10 18.03 23.82
N ARG A 26 32.91 18.72 24.62
CA ARG A 26 32.81 18.65 26.08
C ARG A 26 31.60 19.40 26.63
N ASN A 27 31.34 20.62 26.16
CA ASN A 27 30.33 21.49 26.76
C ASN A 27 28.94 21.34 26.13
N SER A 28 28.86 21.10 24.82
CA SER A 28 27.58 20.97 24.11
C SER A 28 27.12 19.52 24.03
N LEU A 29 28.01 18.61 23.61
CA LEU A 29 27.66 17.19 23.44
C LEU A 29 27.85 16.36 24.71
N LYS A 30 28.50 16.92 25.75
CA LYS A 30 28.77 16.26 27.04
C LYS A 30 29.41 14.87 26.87
N ALA A 31 30.29 14.74 25.89
CA ALA A 31 30.97 13.50 25.54
C ALA A 31 32.49 13.65 25.62
N GLU A 32 33.21 12.53 25.67
CA GLU A 32 34.65 12.51 25.44
C GLU A 32 34.94 12.65 23.94
N ALA A 33 36.00 13.39 23.58
CA ALA A 33 36.40 13.57 22.18
C ALA A 33 36.64 12.21 21.48
N LYS A 34 37.20 11.25 22.22
CA LYS A 34 37.43 9.89 21.72
C LYS A 34 36.13 9.16 21.38
N GLU A 35 35.13 9.25 22.25
CA GLU A 35 33.83 8.60 22.03
C GLU A 35 33.12 9.19 20.80
N PHE A 36 33.17 10.52 20.65
CA PHE A 36 32.64 11.19 19.47
C PHE A 36 33.35 10.73 18.19
N GLU A 37 34.69 10.72 18.18
CA GLU A 37 35.47 10.25 17.02
C GLU A 37 35.20 8.79 16.68
N ASP A 38 35.05 7.93 17.70
CA ASP A 38 34.74 6.51 17.51
C ASP A 38 33.33 6.33 16.93
N SER A 39 32.34 7.12 17.37
CA SER A 39 30.97 7.10 16.81
C SER A 39 30.94 7.51 15.33
N ILE A 40 31.67 8.57 14.96
CA ILE A 40 31.80 9.02 13.58
C ILE A 40 32.52 7.96 12.73
N ARG A 41 33.53 7.29 13.30
CA ARG A 41 34.20 6.19 12.60
C ARG A 41 33.22 5.05 12.30
N GLN A 42 32.39 4.67 13.27
CA GLN A 42 31.40 3.60 13.08
C GLN A 42 30.33 3.98 12.05
N SER A 43 29.82 5.21 12.08
CA SER A 43 28.82 5.66 11.10
C SER A 43 29.37 5.62 9.67
N LEU A 44 30.61 6.08 9.45
CA LEU A 44 31.26 6.05 8.15
C LEU A 44 31.51 4.62 7.63
N VAL A 45 31.78 3.66 8.51
CA VAL A 45 31.91 2.25 8.11
C VAL A 45 30.58 1.71 7.61
N ILE A 46 29.48 2.00 8.32
CA ILE A 46 28.13 1.59 7.92
C ILE A 46 27.72 2.25 6.60
N GLU A 47 28.00 3.54 6.45
CA GLU A 47 27.70 4.31 5.25
C GLU A 47 28.45 3.75 4.03
N ARG A 48 29.76 3.53 4.14
CA ARG A 48 30.56 2.91 3.07
C ARG A 48 30.09 1.51 2.71
N LEU A 49 29.67 0.72 3.71
CA LEU A 49 29.10 -0.60 3.46
C LEU A 49 27.78 -0.48 2.69
N ARG A 50 26.89 0.43 3.11
CA ARG A 50 25.63 0.71 2.42
C ARG A 50 25.88 1.14 0.98
N GLU A 51 26.76 2.12 0.75
CA GLU A 51 27.12 2.59 -0.58
C GLU A 51 27.60 1.44 -1.47
N LYS A 52 28.47 0.56 -0.96
CA LYS A 52 28.95 -0.60 -1.73
C LYS A 52 27.85 -1.59 -2.06
N ILE A 53 26.93 -1.83 -1.13
CA ILE A 53 25.79 -2.74 -1.34
C ILE A 53 24.82 -2.12 -2.35
N THR A 54 24.54 -0.82 -2.26
CA THR A 54 23.57 -0.13 -3.11
C THR A 54 24.13 0.27 -4.47
N ALA A 55 25.46 0.41 -4.62
CA ALA A 55 26.09 0.77 -5.90
C ALA A 55 25.87 -0.26 -7.00
N GLY A 56 25.61 -1.52 -6.64
CA GLY A 56 25.25 -2.58 -7.59
C GLY A 56 23.75 -2.74 -7.85
N VAL A 57 22.89 -2.01 -7.12
CA VAL A 57 21.44 -2.10 -7.28
C VAL A 57 21.02 -1.13 -8.36
N SER A 58 20.84 -1.64 -9.58
CA SER A 58 20.14 -0.90 -10.64
C SER A 58 18.64 -1.10 -10.45
N ILE A 59 17.92 -0.03 -10.16
CA ILE A 59 16.45 -0.08 -10.13
C ILE A 59 15.98 -0.04 -11.59
N ASN A 60 15.25 -1.07 -12.01
CA ASN A 60 14.61 -1.07 -13.32
C ASN A 60 13.34 -0.20 -13.27
N ASP A 61 13.16 0.69 -14.25
CA ASP A 61 11.98 1.55 -14.38
C ASP A 61 10.66 0.76 -14.37
N GLU A 62 10.67 -0.48 -14.86
CA GLU A 62 9.52 -1.38 -14.82
C GLU A 62 9.11 -1.77 -13.39
N GLN A 63 10.09 -2.04 -12.52
CA GLN A 63 9.84 -2.39 -11.11
C GLN A 63 9.30 -1.18 -10.35
N LEU A 64 9.84 0.02 -10.63
CA LEU A 64 9.33 1.29 -10.09
C LEU A 64 7.88 1.53 -10.47
N ARG A 65 7.52 1.34 -11.75
CA ARG A 65 6.15 1.45 -12.23
C ARG A 65 5.22 0.43 -11.59
N SER A 66 5.63 -0.83 -11.49
CA SER A 66 4.83 -1.88 -10.86
C SER A 66 4.53 -1.59 -9.39
N GLU A 67 5.55 -1.19 -8.61
CA GLU A 67 5.37 -0.80 -7.21
C GLU A 67 4.54 0.48 -7.05
N PHE A 68 4.69 1.44 -7.96
CA PHE A 68 3.87 2.64 -7.97
C PHE A 68 2.40 2.32 -8.24
N ASN A 69 2.10 1.53 -9.28
CA ASN A 69 0.74 1.11 -9.60
C ASN A 69 0.14 0.31 -8.44
N LYS A 70 0.85 -0.69 -7.92
CA LYS A 70 0.40 -1.49 -6.77
C LYS A 70 0.02 -0.65 -5.54
N ARG A 71 0.75 0.45 -5.28
CA ARG A 71 0.47 1.35 -4.15
C ARG A 71 -0.64 2.36 -4.42
N ARG A 72 -0.95 2.63 -5.69
CA ARG A 72 -1.88 3.70 -6.10
C ARG A 72 -3.16 3.20 -6.76
N ASP A 73 -3.21 1.93 -7.13
CA ASP A 73 -4.38 1.31 -7.75
C ASP A 73 -5.52 1.24 -6.75
N THR A 74 -6.50 2.12 -6.96
CA THR A 74 -7.77 2.12 -6.25
C THR A 74 -8.81 1.44 -7.13
N VAL A 75 -9.42 0.35 -6.66
CA VAL A 75 -10.49 -0.35 -7.37
C VAL A 75 -11.84 0.09 -6.80
N GLN A 76 -12.76 0.50 -7.66
CA GLN A 76 -14.16 0.72 -7.28
C GLN A 76 -14.94 -0.55 -7.62
N LEU A 77 -15.51 -1.20 -6.59
CA LEU A 77 -16.30 -2.41 -6.73
C LEU A 77 -17.78 -2.07 -6.46
N GLN A 78 -18.65 -2.38 -7.41
CA GLN A 78 -20.07 -2.49 -7.17
C GLN A 78 -20.40 -3.97 -6.97
N TYR A 79 -21.12 -4.29 -5.90
CA TYR A 79 -21.49 -5.66 -5.58
C TYR A 79 -22.96 -5.70 -5.18
N LEU A 80 -23.61 -6.82 -5.49
CA LEU A 80 -24.96 -7.14 -5.04
C LEU A 80 -24.88 -8.40 -4.18
N LEU A 81 -25.25 -8.28 -2.91
CA LEU A 81 -25.25 -9.41 -1.99
C LEU A 81 -26.60 -10.12 -2.08
N VAL A 82 -26.57 -11.37 -2.52
CA VAL A 82 -27.74 -12.24 -2.57
C VAL A 82 -27.61 -13.28 -1.47
N THR A 83 -28.58 -13.35 -0.55
CA THR A 83 -28.56 -14.35 0.51
C THR A 83 -29.68 -15.37 0.34
N ASN A 84 -29.45 -16.60 0.77
CA ASN A 84 -30.48 -17.65 0.74
C ASN A 84 -31.69 -17.34 1.64
N ARG A 85 -31.62 -16.31 2.49
CA ARG A 85 -32.76 -15.82 3.27
C ARG A 85 -33.76 -15.03 2.42
N ASP A 86 -33.29 -14.48 1.30
CA ASP A 86 -34.10 -13.67 0.41
C ASP A 86 -34.97 -14.52 -0.52
N PHE A 87 -34.74 -15.84 -0.56
CA PHE A 87 -35.53 -16.80 -1.32
C PHE A 87 -36.24 -17.79 -0.41
N PRO A 88 -37.51 -18.12 -0.70
CA PRO A 88 -38.16 -19.25 -0.06
C PRO A 88 -37.37 -20.53 -0.37
N GLN A 89 -37.07 -21.30 0.68
CA GLN A 89 -36.24 -22.52 0.61
C GLN A 89 -36.89 -23.63 -0.22
N GLU A 90 -38.22 -23.58 -0.32
CA GLU A 90 -39.07 -24.43 -1.13
C GLU A 90 -40.10 -23.53 -1.80
N ALA A 91 -40.10 -23.54 -3.12
CA ALA A 91 -41.07 -22.83 -3.92
C ALA A 91 -41.82 -23.89 -4.75
N ASP A 92 -42.96 -24.32 -4.23
CA ASP A 92 -43.86 -25.25 -4.93
C ASP A 92 -44.71 -24.43 -5.92
N PHE A 93 -44.42 -24.61 -7.21
CA PHE A 93 -45.22 -24.04 -8.28
C PHE A 93 -45.80 -25.17 -9.13
N SER A 94 -47.09 -25.11 -9.45
CA SER A 94 -47.70 -26.04 -10.41
C SER A 94 -47.39 -25.63 -11.85
N GLU A 95 -47.41 -26.57 -12.79
CA GLU A 95 -47.25 -26.23 -14.21
C GLU A 95 -48.37 -25.31 -14.72
N GLU A 96 -49.57 -25.42 -14.15
CA GLU A 96 -50.69 -24.54 -14.45
C GLU A 96 -50.42 -23.09 -14.05
N ASP A 97 -49.85 -22.86 -12.86
CA ASP A 97 -49.52 -21.53 -12.35
C ASP A 97 -48.42 -20.86 -13.19
N VAL A 98 -47.40 -21.63 -13.60
CA VAL A 98 -46.33 -21.14 -14.47
C VAL A 98 -46.87 -20.73 -15.84
N LYS A 99 -47.76 -21.53 -16.44
CA LYS A 99 -48.40 -21.20 -17.72
C LYS A 99 -49.31 -19.98 -17.61
N ALA A 100 -50.07 -19.86 -16.52
CA ALA A 100 -50.92 -18.70 -16.27
C ALA A 100 -50.09 -17.41 -16.14
N TYR A 101 -48.97 -17.46 -15.41
CA TYR A 101 -48.07 -16.31 -15.26
C TYR A 101 -47.46 -15.88 -16.60
N PHE A 102 -46.93 -16.84 -17.37
CA PHE A 102 -46.38 -16.56 -18.71
C PHE A 102 -47.38 -15.89 -19.65
N ASN A 103 -48.63 -16.40 -19.69
CA ASN A 103 -49.67 -15.86 -20.56
C ASN A 103 -50.15 -14.46 -20.15
N THR A 104 -50.02 -14.10 -18.86
CA THR A 104 -50.47 -12.82 -18.30
C THR A 104 -49.38 -11.75 -18.30
N HIS A 105 -48.10 -12.13 -18.40
CA HIS A 105 -46.95 -11.22 -18.41
C HIS A 105 -46.03 -11.41 -19.63
N PRO A 106 -46.55 -11.44 -20.88
CA PRO A 106 -45.75 -11.74 -22.07
C PRO A 106 -44.60 -10.74 -22.29
N GLU A 107 -44.77 -9.49 -21.82
CA GLU A 107 -43.78 -8.41 -21.89
C GLU A 107 -42.51 -8.65 -21.04
N GLU A 108 -42.58 -9.45 -19.97
CA GLU A 108 -41.41 -9.83 -19.16
C GLU A 108 -40.55 -10.91 -19.84
N PHE A 109 -41.10 -11.63 -20.83
CA PHE A 109 -40.45 -12.74 -21.52
C PHE A 109 -40.07 -12.41 -22.96
N GLU A 110 -40.21 -11.16 -23.38
CA GLU A 110 -39.65 -10.71 -24.65
C GLU A 110 -38.12 -10.76 -24.59
N ALA A 111 -37.50 -11.37 -25.61
CA ALA A 111 -36.05 -11.46 -25.69
C ALA A 111 -35.46 -10.07 -25.97
N GLY A 112 -35.08 -9.38 -24.90
CA GLY A 112 -34.39 -8.09 -24.95
C GLY A 112 -32.95 -8.18 -25.44
N GLU A 113 -32.20 -7.10 -25.24
CA GLU A 113 -30.78 -7.05 -25.60
C GLU A 113 -29.97 -8.12 -24.85
N SER A 114 -29.18 -8.90 -25.59
CA SER A 114 -28.29 -9.90 -25.02
C SER A 114 -26.87 -9.34 -24.92
N VAL A 115 -26.22 -9.53 -23.77
CA VAL A 115 -24.85 -9.10 -23.52
C VAL A 115 -23.95 -10.30 -23.21
N GLN A 116 -22.74 -10.30 -23.75
CA GLN A 116 -21.72 -11.29 -23.41
C GLN A 116 -21.02 -10.88 -22.10
N ILE A 117 -21.16 -11.70 -21.07
CA ILE A 117 -20.55 -11.47 -19.77
C ILE A 117 -19.41 -12.48 -19.56
N GLN A 118 -18.21 -11.98 -19.29
CA GLN A 118 -17.12 -12.78 -18.75
C GLN A 118 -17.10 -12.62 -17.22
N TYR A 119 -17.03 -13.73 -16.49
CA TYR A 119 -16.99 -13.73 -15.03
C TYR A 119 -15.83 -14.58 -14.52
N VAL A 120 -15.36 -14.24 -13.32
CA VAL A 120 -14.39 -15.03 -12.56
C VAL A 120 -15.04 -15.41 -11.25
N TRP A 121 -15.02 -16.69 -10.91
CA TRP A 121 -15.51 -17.17 -9.62
C TRP A 121 -14.38 -17.16 -8.59
N MET A 122 -14.65 -16.63 -7.41
CA MET A 122 -13.72 -16.63 -6.29
C MET A 122 -14.47 -16.93 -4.98
N PRO A 123 -13.90 -17.76 -4.09
CA PRO A 123 -14.52 -18.04 -2.80
C PRO A 123 -14.53 -16.78 -1.93
N PHE A 124 -15.66 -16.50 -1.28
CA PHE A 124 -15.78 -15.38 -0.36
C PHE A 124 -14.96 -15.65 0.92
N PRO A 125 -13.98 -14.82 1.26
CA PRO A 125 -13.20 -15.01 2.48
C PRO A 125 -14.06 -14.70 3.71
N PRO A 126 -14.03 -15.54 4.77
CA PRO A 126 -14.85 -15.36 5.97
C PRO A 126 -14.56 -14.06 6.73
N GLU A 127 -13.42 -13.40 6.47
CA GLU A 127 -13.00 -12.15 7.11
C GLU A 127 -13.45 -10.88 6.35
N GLY A 128 -14.11 -11.03 5.20
CA GLY A 128 -14.64 -9.93 4.39
C GLY A 128 -15.86 -9.28 5.04
N GLY A 129 -15.65 -8.41 6.02
CA GLY A 129 -16.74 -7.64 6.63
C GLY A 129 -17.48 -6.80 5.59
N VAL A 130 -18.79 -7.02 5.47
CA VAL A 130 -19.70 -6.19 4.66
C VAL A 130 -19.67 -4.76 5.21
N GLN A 131 -18.98 -3.85 4.52
CA GLN A 131 -19.07 -2.43 4.84
C GLN A 131 -20.03 -1.72 3.89
N LYS A 132 -21.22 -1.49 4.46
CA LYS A 132 -22.34 -0.63 4.02
C LYS A 132 -23.22 -1.16 2.89
N GLN A 133 -24.49 -1.38 3.26
CA GLN A 133 -25.62 -1.34 2.34
C GLN A 133 -25.67 0.06 1.71
N VAL A 134 -25.53 0.15 0.39
CA VAL A 134 -25.95 1.34 -0.34
C VAL A 134 -27.44 1.12 -0.62
N GLU A 135 -28.28 1.81 0.15
CA GLU A 135 -29.71 1.93 -0.16
C GLU A 135 -29.85 2.66 -1.49
N THR A 136 -30.06 1.92 -2.57
CA THR A 136 -30.59 2.50 -3.80
C THR A 136 -32.08 2.76 -3.57
N LYS A 137 -32.42 4.00 -3.19
CA LYS A 137 -33.79 4.49 -3.34
C LYS A 137 -34.08 4.61 -4.83
N PHE A 138 -34.94 3.75 -5.34
CA PHE A 138 -35.65 3.94 -6.60
C PHE A 138 -36.71 5.03 -6.42
#